data_AF-A0A918B6E5-F1
#
_entry.id   AF-A0A918B6E5-F1
#
_cell.length_a   1.000
_cell.length_b   1.000
_cell.length_c   1.000
_cell.angle_alpha   90.00
_cell.angle_beta   90.00
_cell.angle_gamma   90.00
#
_symmetry.space_group_name_H-M   'P 1'
#
loop_
_entity.id
_entity.type
_entity.pdbx_description
1 polymer ?
#
loop_
_entity_poly.entity_id
_entity_poly.type
_entity_poly.pdbx_seq_one_letter_code
_entity_poly.pdbx_strand_id
1 'polypeptide(L)' 'MELPWSSLKKREFANLAGTHLAVVADITKQGIDRINTNPRLPWSFLAHTGLTIHPPHPPSLRKNQ' A
#
# COMPACT_ATOMS: atom_id res chain seq x y z
N MET A 1 -27.32 -5.87 31.83
CA MET A 1 -27.71 -6.35 30.50
C MET A 1 -27.57 -5.15 29.56
N GLU A 2 -26.34 -4.82 29.23
CA GLU A 2 -25.94 -3.66 28.42
C GLU A 2 -24.90 -4.22 27.45
N LEU A 3 -24.87 -3.83 26.16
CA LEU A 3 -23.82 -4.02 25.14
C LEU A 3 -24.28 -4.16 23.65
N PRO A 4 -25.55 -3.95 23.23
CA PRO A 4 -25.85 -3.81 21.80
C PRO A 4 -25.19 -2.55 21.19
N TRP A 5 -25.10 -1.49 21.99
CA TRP A 5 -24.62 -0.19 21.54
C TRP A 5 -23.09 -0.14 21.32
N SER A 6 -22.31 -0.79 22.18
CA SER A 6 -20.85 -0.84 22.05
C SER A 6 -20.38 -1.73 20.90
N SER A 7 -21.13 -2.80 20.59
CA SER A 7 -20.83 -3.69 19.46
C SER A 7 -21.23 -3.06 18.12
N LEU A 8 -22.33 -2.30 18.09
CA LEU A 8 -22.73 -1.49 16.93
C LEU A 8 -21.68 -0.41 16.61
N LYS A 9 -21.26 0.39 17.61
CA LYS A 9 -20.24 1.43 17.42
C LYS A 9 -18.90 0.89 16.91
N LYS A 10 -18.46 -0.28 17.40
CA LYS A 10 -17.21 -0.91 16.92
C LYS A 10 -17.31 -1.32 15.46
N ARG A 11 -18.47 -1.83 15.04
CA ARG A 11 -18.73 -2.18 13.64
C ARG A 11 -18.79 -0.94 12.74
N GLU A 12 -19.50 0.10 13.17
CA GLU A 12 -19.57 1.37 12.43
C GLU A 12 -18.20 2.04 12.31
N PHE A 13 -17.40 2.04 13.38
CA PHE A 13 -16.03 2.56 13.34
C PHE A 13 -15.13 1.72 12.43
N ALA A 14 -15.22 0.39 12.47
CA ALA A 14 -14.49 -0.49 11.55
C ALA A 14 -14.89 -0.26 10.09
N ASN A 15 -16.18 -0.04 9.83
CA ASN A 15 -16.70 0.28 8.49
C ASN A 15 -16.24 1.67 8.03
N LEU A 16 -16.26 2.67 8.91
CA LEU A 16 -15.77 4.01 8.61
C LEU A 16 -14.26 4.03 8.35
N ALA A 17 -13.49 3.35 9.20
CA ALA A 17 -12.06 3.16 9.03
C ALA A 17 -11.75 2.37 7.75
N GLY A 18 -12.57 1.36 7.43
CA GLY A 18 -12.47 0.60 6.18
C GLY A 18 -12.74 1.46 4.94
N THR A 19 -13.80 2.27 4.96
CA THR A 19 -14.12 3.21 3.88
C THR A 19 -13.02 4.26 3.70
N HIS A 20 -12.51 4.82 4.80
CA HIS A 20 -11.43 5.80 4.76
C HIS A 20 -10.11 5.17 4.26
N LEU A 21 -9.80 3.94 4.67
CA LEU A 21 -8.64 3.20 4.20
C LEU A 21 -8.75 2.87 2.70
N ALA A 22 -9.94 2.50 2.23
CA ALA A 22 -10.19 2.25 0.81
C ALA A 22 -9.97 3.51 -0.03
N VAL A 23 -10.44 4.67 0.44
CA VAL A 23 -10.21 5.96 -0.21
C VAL A 23 -8.73 6.32 -0.24
N VAL A 24 -8.01 6.16 0.87
CA VAL A 24 -6.56 6.43 0.93
C VAL A 24 -5.79 5.49 -0.01
N ALA A 25 -6.14 4.20 -0.05
CA ALA A 25 -5.51 3.23 -0.94
C ALA A 25 -5.78 3.57 -2.42
N ASP A 26 -6.98 4.03 -2.76
CA ASP A 26 -7.35 4.44 -4.12
C ASP A 26 -6.60 5.70 -4.55
N ILE A 27 -6.57 6.74 -3.69
CA ILE A 27 -5.78 7.96 -3.92
C ILE A 27 -4.29 7.63 -4.09
N THR A 28 -3.76 6.72 -3.27
CA THR A 28 -2.36 6.30 -3.36
C THR A 28 -2.08 5.57 -4.67
N LYS A 29 -2.96 4.65 -5.08
CA LYS A 29 -2.87 3.99 -6.40
C LYS A 29 -2.91 4.98 -7.54
N GLN A 30 -3.84 5.93 -7.51
CA GLN A 30 -3.99 6.94 -8.56
C GLN A 30 -2.75 7.85 -8.65
N GLY A 31 -2.16 8.21 -7.50
CA GLY A 31 -0.89 8.96 -7.46
C GLY A 31 0.28 8.18 -8.05
N ILE A 32 0.39 6.89 -7.72
CA ILE A 32 1.42 6.00 -8.27
C ILE A 32 1.24 5.81 -9.77
N ASP A 33 0.00 5.55 -10.22
CA ASP A 33 -0.30 5.35 -11.64
C ASP A 33 0.03 6.62 -12.45
N ARG A 34 -0.34 7.80 -11.92
CA ARG A 34 0.03 9.09 -12.50
C ARG A 34 1.54 9.28 -12.60
N ILE A 35 2.31 8.93 -11.56
CA ILE A 35 3.78 8.95 -11.61
C ILE A 35 4.28 7.99 -12.69
N ASN A 36 3.70 6.80 -12.79
CA ASN A 36 4.13 5.75 -13.71
C ASN A 36 3.82 6.06 -15.19
N THR A 37 2.82 6.91 -15.48
CA THR A 37 2.57 7.40 -16.86
C THR A 37 3.73 8.18 -17.46
N ASN A 38 4.62 8.73 -16.63
CA ASN A 38 5.83 9.40 -17.09
C ASN A 38 7.06 8.57 -16.67
N PRO A 39 7.79 7.95 -17.61
CA PRO A 39 8.89 7.05 -17.29
C PRO A 39 10.06 7.70 -16.53
N ARG A 40 10.12 9.03 -16.39
CA ARG A 40 11.14 9.73 -15.60
C ARG A 40 10.72 10.01 -14.15
N LEU A 41 9.43 10.08 -13.87
CA LEU A 41 8.93 10.40 -12.52
C LEU A 41 9.17 9.28 -11.48
N PRO A 42 9.05 7.97 -11.80
CA PRO A 42 9.35 6.90 -10.85
C PRO A 42 10.78 6.98 -10.33
N TRP A 43 11.76 7.24 -11.20
CA TRP A 43 13.16 7.38 -10.82
C TRP A 43 13.41 8.60 -9.94
N SER A 44 12.82 9.76 -10.26
CA SER A 44 12.90 10.95 -9.42
C SER A 44 12.24 10.76 -8.06
N PHE A 45 11.13 10.04 -7.99
CA PHE A 45 10.43 9.71 -6.75
C PHE A 45 11.26 8.80 -5.84
N LEU A 46 11.87 7.74 -6.41
CA LEU A 46 12.79 6.85 -5.69
C LEU A 46 14.00 7.63 -5.15
N ALA A 47 14.59 8.51 -5.97
CA ALA A 47 15.71 9.35 -5.55
C ALA A 47 15.34 10.33 -4.41
N HIS A 48 14.14 10.92 -4.44
CA HIS A 48 13.70 11.87 -3.41
C HIS A 48 13.33 11.20 -2.08
N THR A 49 12.79 9.98 -2.13
CA THR A 49 12.37 9.23 -0.94
C THR A 49 13.46 8.35 -0.35
N GLY A 50 14.58 8.17 -1.06
CA GLY A 50 15.65 7.25 -0.67
C GLY A 50 15.24 5.77 -0.78
N LEU A 51 14.12 5.48 -1.45
CA LEU A 51 13.65 4.11 -1.69
C LEU A 51 14.46 3.48 -2.82
N THR A 52 14.82 2.21 -2.66
CA THR A 52 15.56 1.45 -3.68
C THR A 52 14.73 0.23 -4.12
N ILE A 53 14.70 -0.04 -5.42
CA ILE A 53 14.13 -1.27 -5.97
C ILE A 53 15.23 -2.32 -5.92
N HIS A 54 15.13 -3.25 -4.98
CA HIS A 54 15.99 -4.42 -5.00
C HIS A 54 15.54 -5.34 -6.14
N PRO A 55 16.43 -5.71 -7.08
CA PRO A 55 16.10 -6.75 -8.03
C PRO A 55 15.72 -8.01 -7.23
N PRO A 56 14.72 -8.78 -7.67
CA PRO A 56 14.43 -10.07 -7.06
C PRO A 56 15.73 -10.86 -7.04
N HIS A 57 16.07 -11.40 -5.86
CA HIS A 57 17.28 -12.21 -5.68
C HIS A 57 17.41 -13.19 -6.84
N PRO A 58 18.56 -13.24 -7.56
CA PRO A 58 18.73 -14.23 -8.61
C PRO A 58 18.40 -15.61 -8.03
N PRO A 59 17.63 -16.45 -8.75
CA PRO A 59 17.27 -17.76 -8.24
C PRO A 59 18.55 -18.45 -7.82
N SER A 60 18.65 -18.79 -6.53
CA SER A 60 19.81 -19.43 -5.95
C SER A 60 20.22 -20.56 -6.88
N LEU A 61 21.37 -20.40 -7.55
CA LEU A 61 21.99 -21.43 -8.35
C LEU A 61 22.24 -22.56 -7.36
N ARG A 62 21.34 -23.55 -7.32
CA ARG A 62 21.47 -24.73 -6.48
C ARG A 62 22.77 -25.37 -6.92
N LYS A 63 23.85 -25.08 -6.19
CA LYS A 63 25.11 -25.80 -6.29
C LYS A 63 24.76 -27.22 -5.86
N ASN A 64 24.55 -28.08 -6.86
CA ASN A 64 24.53 -29.51 -6.66
C ASN A 64 25.91 -29.88 -6.09
N GLN A 65 25.94 -30.22 -4.81
CA GLN A 65 26.98 -31.04 -4.19
C GLN A 65 26.30 -32.16 -3.44
#